data_AF-A0A815U793-F1
#
_entry.id   AF-A0A815U793-F1
#
_cell.length_a   1.000
_cell.length_b   1.000
_cell.length_c   1.000
_cell.angle_alpha   90.00
_cell.angle_beta   90.00
_cell.angle_gamma   90.00
#
_symmetry.space_group_name_H-M   'P 1'
#
loop_
_entity.id
_entity.type
_entity.pdbx_description
1 polymer ?
#
loop_
_entity_poly.entity_id
_entity_poly.type
_entity_poly.pdbx_seq_one_letter_code
_entity_poly.pdbx_strand_id
1 'polypeptide(L)'
;MDAERYIKEVLPVARKCGNNMLGVHWTYQQDGAKPHTHHLTQEWCANRDHFPDFISKNRWPPNSPDLCPLDYSLWNALAESMD
;
A
#
# COMPACT_ATOMS: atom_id res chain seq x y z
N MET A 1 -11.48 7.59 -4.83
CA MET A 1 -11.26 6.27 -5.45
C MET A 1 -11.95 5.22 -4.59
N ASP A 2 -12.75 4.35 -5.19
CA ASP A 2 -13.39 3.22 -4.50
C ASP A 2 -12.50 1.96 -4.53
N ALA A 3 -12.95 0.90 -3.84
CA ALA A 3 -12.20 -0.35 -3.73
C ALA A 3 -12.07 -1.10 -5.06
N GLU A 4 -13.10 -1.06 -5.91
CA GLU A 4 -13.10 -1.78 -7.19
C GLU A 4 -12.04 -1.20 -8.12
N ARG A 5 -12.05 0.13 -8.28
CA ARG A 5 -11.07 0.84 -9.07
C ARG A 5 -9.66 0.66 -8.50
N TYR A 6 -9.53 0.70 -7.17
CA TYR A 6 -8.25 0.48 -6.50
C TYR A 6 -7.64 -0.89 -6.83
N ILE A 7 -8.46 -1.95 -6.74
CA ILE A 7 -8.05 -3.32 -7.05
C ILE A 7 -7.68 -3.46 -8.53
N LYS A 8 -8.43 -2.84 -9.44
CA LYS A 8 -8.21 -2.97 -10.89
C LYS A 8 -7.03 -2.15 -11.41
N GLU A 9 -6.82 -0.95 -10.87
CA GLU A 9 -5.88 0.01 -11.45
C GLU A 9 -4.59 0.14 -10.64
N VAL A 10 -4.64 0.04 -9.30
CA VAL A 10 -3.49 0.37 -8.44
C VAL A 10 -2.73 -0.87 -8.00
N LEU A 11 -3.41 -1.88 -7.48
CA LEU A 11 -2.76 -3.08 -6.94
C LEU A 11 -1.90 -3.86 -7.97
N PRO A 12 -2.29 -3.98 -9.25
CA PRO A 12 -1.44 -4.61 -10.27
C PRO A 12 -0.15 -3.83 -10.52
N VAL A 13 -0.21 -2.49 -10.44
CA VAL A 13 0.97 -1.63 -10.57
C VAL A 13 1.88 -1.81 -9.36
N ALA A 14 1.32 -1.80 -8.14
CA ALA A 14 2.08 -2.05 -6.92
C ALA A 14 2.80 -3.41 -6.97
N ARG A 15 2.12 -4.47 -7.41
CA ARG A 15 2.72 -5.81 -7.60
C ARG A 15 3.89 -5.77 -8.57
N LYS A 16 3.68 -5.17 -9.75
CA LYS A 16 4.71 -5.07 -10.79
C LYS A 16 5.93 -4.29 -10.28
N CYS A 17 5.70 -3.13 -9.65
CA CYS A 17 6.79 -2.30 -9.12
C CYS A 17 7.54 -3.01 -8.00
N GLY A 18 6.83 -3.58 -7.02
CA GLY A 18 7.44 -4.32 -5.91
C GLY A 18 8.29 -5.48 -6.41
N ASN A 19 7.78 -6.29 -7.33
CA ASN A 19 8.54 -7.41 -7.89
C ASN A 19 9.78 -6.95 -8.68
N ASN A 20 9.67 -5.86 -9.43
CA ASN A 20 10.80 -5.33 -10.20
C ASN A 20 11.89 -4.70 -9.32
N MET A 21 11.50 -4.04 -8.23
CA MET A 21 12.43 -3.29 -7.37
C MET A 21 13.01 -4.14 -6.24
N LEU A 22 12.20 -5.02 -5.65
CA LEU A 22 12.49 -5.75 -4.42
C LEU A 22 12.55 -7.27 -4.62
N GLY A 23 12.26 -7.76 -5.83
CA GLY A 23 12.23 -9.19 -6.14
C GLY A 23 11.06 -9.89 -5.45
N VAL A 24 11.35 -11.00 -4.75
CA VAL A 24 10.32 -11.88 -4.18
C VAL A 24 10.18 -11.76 -2.66
N HIS A 25 10.94 -10.87 -2.01
CA HIS A 25 10.96 -10.72 -0.56
C HIS A 25 10.61 -9.30 -0.15
N TRP A 26 9.32 -9.01 -0.06
CA TRP A 26 8.82 -7.71 0.38
C TRP A 26 7.42 -7.82 0.99
N THR A 27 7.10 -6.86 1.84
CA THR A 27 5.79 -6.75 2.50
C THR A 27 5.08 -5.51 2.00
N TYR A 28 3.85 -5.67 1.53
CA TYR A 28 3.00 -4.55 1.13
C TYR A 28 2.35 -3.89 2.35
N GLN A 29 2.38 -2.56 2.42
CA GLN A 29 1.75 -1.75 3.46
C GLN A 29 0.87 -0.68 2.83
N GLN A 30 -0.24 -0.36 3.51
CA GLN A 30 -1.20 0.67 3.14
C GLN A 30 -1.74 1.34 4.41
N ASP A 31 -2.23 2.57 4.27
CA ASP A 31 -2.94 3.26 5.34
C ASP A 31 -4.38 2.74 5.55
N GLY A 32 -5.10 3.36 6.49
CA GLY A 32 -6.48 3.00 6.85
C GLY A 32 -7.57 3.51 5.89
N ALA A 33 -7.26 3.98 4.68
CA ALA A 33 -8.28 4.53 3.78
C ALA A 33 -9.38 3.52 3.44
N LYS A 34 -10.59 4.02 3.18
CA LYS A 34 -11.78 3.19 2.85
C LYS A 34 -11.53 2.12 1.77
N PRO A 35 -10.93 2.42 0.60
CA PRO A 35 -10.66 1.39 -0.41
C PRO A 35 -9.67 0.33 0.09
N HIS A 36 -8.66 0.72 0.88
CA HIS A 36 -7.63 -0.20 1.38
C HIS A 36 -8.21 -1.20 2.38
N THR A 37 -9.12 -0.74 3.26
CA THR A 37 -9.71 -1.56 4.33
C THR A 37 -10.92 -2.39 3.89
N HIS A 38 -11.36 -2.24 2.64
CA HIS A 38 -12.45 -3.02 2.05
C HIS A 38 -12.09 -4.51 2.00
N HIS A 39 -13.06 -5.39 2.31
CA HIS A 39 -12.80 -6.83 2.42
C HIS A 39 -12.20 -7.44 1.14
N LEU A 40 -12.74 -7.09 -0.03
CA LEU A 40 -12.18 -7.56 -1.32
C LEU A 40 -10.73 -7.09 -1.55
N THR A 41 -10.37 -5.89 -1.11
CA THR A 41 -9.00 -5.39 -1.23
C THR A 41 -8.07 -6.15 -0.28
N GLN A 42 -8.50 -6.38 0.96
CA GLN A 42 -7.75 -7.16 1.94
C GLN A 42 -7.53 -8.61 1.46
N GLU A 43 -8.56 -9.26 0.90
CA GLU A 43 -8.48 -10.60 0.32
C GLU A 43 -7.51 -10.64 -0.87
N TRP A 44 -7.61 -9.66 -1.78
CA TRP A 44 -6.72 -9.56 -2.93
C TRP A 44 -5.26 -9.45 -2.49
N CYS A 45 -4.96 -8.57 -1.51
CA CYS A 45 -3.62 -8.34 -1.00
C CYS A 45 -3.07 -9.54 -0.20
N ALA A 46 -3.94 -10.28 0.50
CA ALA A 46 -3.53 -11.45 1.29
C ALA A 46 -3.20 -12.68 0.43
N ASN A 47 -3.59 -12.70 -0.85
CA ASN A 47 -3.23 -13.78 -1.76
C ASN A 47 -1.72 -13.72 -2.09
N ARG A 48 -1.00 -14.80 -1.75
CA ARG A 48 0.45 -14.95 -1.98
C ARG A 48 0.83 -14.99 -3.46
N ASP A 49 -0.11 -15.27 -4.36
CA ASP A 49 0.12 -15.15 -5.81
C ASP A 49 0.27 -13.68 -6.24
N HIS A 50 -0.32 -12.74 -5.48
CA HIS A 50 -0.28 -11.32 -5.77
C HIS A 50 0.87 -10.62 -5.04
N PHE A 51 0.96 -10.77 -3.72
CA PHE A 51 2.00 -10.14 -2.90
C PHE A 51 2.75 -11.16 -2.06
N PRO A 52 4.09 -11.07 -1.94
CA PRO A 52 4.85 -12.00 -1.12
C PRO A 52 4.47 -11.93 0.34
N ASP A 53 4.13 -10.74 0.87
CA ASP A 53 3.58 -10.52 2.21
C ASP A 53 2.75 -9.22 2.28
N PHE A 54 1.86 -9.10 3.26
CA PHE A 54 0.92 -7.98 3.38
C PHE A 54 0.58 -7.62 4.83
N ILE A 55 0.68 -6.34 5.20
CA ILE A 55 0.18 -5.82 6.48
C ILE A 55 -1.33 -5.57 6.36
N SER A 56 -2.13 -6.50 6.89
CA SER A 56 -3.58 -6.33 6.92
C SER A 56 -4.02 -5.15 7.78
N LYS A 57 -5.23 -4.65 7.52
CA LYS A 57 -5.82 -3.52 8.24
C LYS A 57 -5.86 -3.67 9.77
N ASN A 58 -5.87 -4.91 10.26
CA ASN A 58 -5.89 -5.19 11.70
C ASN A 58 -4.51 -5.12 12.35
N ARG A 59 -3.43 -5.12 11.54
CA ARG A 59 -2.05 -4.99 11.99
C ARG A 59 -1.52 -3.56 11.85
N TRP A 60 -2.18 -2.72 11.05
CA TRP A 60 -1.82 -1.31 10.91
C TRP A 60 -2.61 -0.46 11.92
N PRO A 61 -1.95 0.34 12.78
CA PRO A 61 -2.65 1.19 13.72
C PRO A 61 -3.41 2.33 13.02
N PRO A 62 -4.63 2.67 13.47
CA PRO A 62 -5.40 3.76 12.88
C PRO A 62 -4.77 5.12 13.18
N ASN A 63 -4.84 6.03 12.21
CA ASN A 63 -4.35 7.41 12.33
C ASN A 63 -2.86 7.54 12.71
N SER A 64 -2.01 6.69 12.12
CA SER A 64 -0.56 6.69 12.38
C SER A 64 0.27 7.12 11.16
N PRO A 65 0.17 8.38 10.72
CA PRO A 65 1.01 8.90 9.63
C PRO A 65 2.49 8.93 10.01
N ASP A 66 2.80 9.03 11.31
CA ASP A 66 4.14 8.96 11.90
C ASP A 66 4.84 7.63 11.64
N LEU A 67 4.08 6.55 11.44
CA LEU A 67 4.62 5.22 11.15
C LEU A 67 4.77 4.94 9.64
N CYS A 68 4.25 5.82 8.78
CA CYS A 68 4.35 5.67 7.33
C CYS A 68 5.53 6.50 6.79
N PRO A 69 6.60 5.87 6.25
CA PRO A 69 7.75 6.59 5.68
C PRO A 69 7.39 7.63 4.62
N LEU A 70 6.34 7.35 3.85
CA LEU A 70 5.86 8.26 2.82
C LEU A 70 5.29 9.55 3.45
N ASP A 71 4.45 9.38 4.49
CA ASP A 71 3.74 10.49 5.12
C ASP A 71 4.60 11.27 6.11
N TYR A 72 5.46 10.61 6.89
CA TYR A 72 6.29 11.31 7.88
C TYR A 72 7.40 12.15 7.24
N SER A 73 7.88 11.79 6.05
CA SER A 73 9.07 12.43 5.45
C SER A 73 9.00 12.62 3.95
N LEU A 74 8.75 11.57 3.15
CA LEU A 74 8.97 11.65 1.71
C LEU A 74 8.09 12.70 1.03
N TRP A 75 6.81 12.79 1.39
CA TRP A 75 5.91 13.78 0.79
C TRP A 75 6.31 15.22 1.10
N ASN A 76 6.78 15.49 2.32
CA ASN A 76 7.27 16.82 2.67
C ASN A 76 8.53 17.17 1.87
N ALA A 77 9.49 16.25 1.79
CA ALA A 77 10.72 16.45 1.03
C ALA A 77 10.45 16.66 -0.48
N LEU A 78 9.48 15.94 -1.04
CA LEU A 78 9.06 16.13 -2.43
C LEU A 78 8.40 17.50 -2.64
N ALA A 79 7.52 17.94 -1.73
CA ALA A 79 6.90 19.25 -1.81
C ALA A 79 7.95 20.38 -1.78
N GLU A 80 8.91 20.31 -0.85
CA GLU A 80 10.01 21.29 -0.74
C GLU A 80 10.91 21.33 -1.99
N SER A 81 11.01 20.22 -2.73
CA SER A 81 11.82 20.15 -3.96
C SER A 81 11.12 20.70 -5.22
N MET A 82 9.82 20.99 -5.11
CA MET A 82 9.01 21.52 -6.21
C MET A 82 8.86 23.04 -6.16
N ASP A 83 9.36 23.68 -5.10
CA ASP A 83 9.49 25.13 -4.94
C ASP A 83 10.83 25.64 -5.49
#